data_AF-N6XME5-F1
#
_entry.id   AF-N6XME5-F1
#
_cell.length_a   1.000
_cell.length_b   1.000
_cell.length_c   1.000
_cell.angle_alpha   90.00
_cell.angle_beta   90.00
_cell.angle_gamma   90.00
#
_symmetry.space_group_name_H-M   'P 1'
#
loop_
_entity.id
_entity.type
_entity.pdbx_description
1 polymer ?
#
loop_
_entity_poly.entity_id
_entity_poly.type
_entity_poly.pdbx_seq_one_letter_code
_entity_poly.pdbx_strand_id
1 'polypeptide(L)'
;MRSARHTEVQASALEPRRNDTPADLFPDTLPAAIPAIWPTAGTRKADALRALITGPQNQADYWPGWRLAAYVKSLKYDGWGIRSRLISHPHCKPLIAEYTLDRQDPATAAALALRNEGGRHV
;
A
#
# COMPACT_ATOMS: atom_id res chain seq x y z
N MET A 1 -21.81 45.80 36.08
CA MET A 1 -20.64 45.75 35.17
C MET A 1 -19.47 45.26 36.02
N ARG A 2 -18.68 44.21 35.76
CA ARG A 2 -18.42 43.26 34.67
C ARG A 2 -17.98 41.97 35.37
N SER A 3 -18.60 40.82 35.08
CA SER A 3 -18.08 39.52 35.56
C SER A 3 -16.96 39.06 34.61
N ALA A 4 -15.79 38.76 35.17
CA ALA A 4 -14.66 38.20 34.44
C ALA A 4 -14.98 36.74 34.06
N ARG A 5 -15.01 36.46 32.75
CA ARG A 5 -15.22 35.12 32.20
C ARG A 5 -13.89 34.36 32.27
N HIS A 6 -13.89 33.18 32.88
CA HIS A 6 -12.82 32.21 32.69
C HIS A 6 -12.97 31.60 31.30
N THR A 7 -11.95 31.75 30.45
CA THR A 7 -11.86 31.06 29.17
C THR A 7 -11.22 29.69 29.40
N GLU A 8 -12.00 28.62 29.30
CA GLU A 8 -11.45 27.27 29.17
C GLU A 8 -10.75 27.16 27.81
N VAL A 9 -9.44 26.94 27.83
CA VAL A 9 -8.69 26.53 26.64
C VAL A 9 -8.87 25.01 26.51
N GLN A 10 -9.89 24.59 25.77
CA GLN A 10 -9.97 23.20 25.32
C GLN A 10 -8.84 22.94 24.33
N ALA A 11 -7.86 22.13 24.77
CA ALA A 11 -6.81 21.60 23.93
C ALA A 11 -7.42 20.72 22.82
N SER A 12 -7.54 21.28 21.61
CA SER A 12 -7.83 20.51 20.40
C SER A 12 -6.55 19.81 19.94
N ALA A 13 -6.37 18.55 20.29
CA ALA A 13 -5.34 17.70 19.69
C ALA A 13 -5.74 16.23 19.70
N LEU A 14 -6.80 15.90 18.95
CA LEU A 14 -7.12 14.53 18.53
C LEU A 14 -7.44 14.54 17.02
N GLU A 15 -6.58 15.17 16.23
CA GLU A 15 -6.51 14.88 14.80
C GLU A 15 -5.93 13.46 14.64
N PRO A 16 -6.57 12.56 13.87
CA PRO A 16 -5.97 11.28 13.54
C PRO A 16 -4.67 11.58 12.80
N ARG A 17 -3.52 11.17 13.36
CA ARG A 17 -2.23 11.28 12.67
C ARG A 17 -2.39 10.64 11.30
N ARG A 18 -2.37 11.46 10.24
CA ARG A 18 -2.09 10.94 8.90
C ARG A 18 -0.76 10.22 9.03
N ASN A 19 -0.74 8.92 8.71
CA ASN A 19 0.49 8.15 8.56
C ASN A 19 1.21 8.62 7.29
N ASP A 20 1.52 9.91 7.23
CA ASP A 20 2.43 10.48 6.26
C ASP A 20 3.81 10.23 6.87
N THR A 21 4.39 9.05 6.61
CA THR A 21 5.80 8.81 6.92
C THR A 21 6.59 9.88 6.17
N PRO A 22 7.27 10.83 6.85
CA PRO A 22 8.01 11.88 6.16
C PRO A 22 9.08 11.22 5.29
N ALA A 23 9.27 11.74 4.07
CA ALA A 23 10.35 11.31 3.21
C ALA A 23 11.68 11.49 3.96
N ASP A 24 12.57 10.49 3.91
CA ASP A 24 13.86 10.56 4.58
C ASP A 24 14.64 11.79 4.07
N LEU A 25 15.17 12.57 5.01
CA LEU A 25 15.95 13.78 4.74
C LEU A 25 17.35 13.44 4.19
N PHE A 26 17.80 12.18 4.33
CA PHE A 26 19.10 11.71 3.88
C PHE A 26 18.99 10.39 3.10
N PRO A 27 18.35 10.41 1.92
CA PRO A 27 18.10 9.20 1.13
C PRO A 27 19.37 8.44 0.75
N ASP A 28 20.50 9.14 0.60
CA ASP A 28 21.79 8.55 0.22
C ASP A 28 22.50 7.81 1.37
N THR A 29 22.04 7.97 2.60
CA THR A 29 22.64 7.33 3.79
C THR A 29 21.96 6.05 4.21
N LEU A 30 20.76 5.78 3.66
CA LEU A 30 20.07 4.54 3.93
C LEU A 30 20.78 3.39 3.21
N PRO A 31 20.90 2.22 3.87
CA PRO A 31 21.34 1.03 3.16
C PRO A 31 20.39 0.76 1.99
N ALA A 32 20.95 0.41 0.83
CA ALA A 32 20.16 0.09 -0.34
C ALA A 32 19.11 -0.98 0.03
N ALA A 33 17.83 -0.64 -0.16
CA ALA A 33 16.75 -1.56 0.17
C ALA A 33 16.86 -2.82 -0.70
N ILE A 34 16.72 -3.99 -0.07
CA ILE A 34 16.63 -5.25 -0.80
C ILE A 34 15.31 -5.21 -1.59
N PRO A 35 15.35 -5.23 -2.93
CA PRO A 35 14.14 -5.13 -3.73
C PRO A 35 13.23 -6.34 -3.51
N ALA A 36 11.92 -6.11 -3.51
CA ALA A 36 10.94 -7.19 -3.52
C ALA A 36 11.13 -8.10 -4.75
N ILE A 37 10.90 -9.40 -4.55
CA ILE A 37 11.13 -10.40 -5.60
C ILE A 37 10.00 -10.36 -6.61
N TRP A 38 10.36 -10.14 -7.88
CA TRP A 38 9.40 -10.21 -8.98
C TRP A 38 8.89 -11.66 -9.15
N PRO A 39 7.56 -11.90 -9.14
CA PRO A 39 7.00 -13.22 -9.40
C PRO A 39 7.34 -13.70 -10.82
N THR A 40 7.50 -15.02 -10.99
CA THR A 40 7.65 -15.63 -12.31
C THR A 40 6.49 -15.25 -13.22
N ALA A 41 6.83 -14.78 -14.43
CA ALA A 41 5.84 -14.39 -15.43
C ALA A 41 4.87 -15.54 -15.77
N GLY A 42 3.62 -15.20 -16.08
CA GLY A 42 2.56 -16.17 -16.39
C GLY A 42 1.94 -16.89 -15.17
N THR A 43 2.44 -16.63 -13.95
CA THR A 43 1.81 -17.16 -12.73
C THR A 43 0.65 -16.27 -12.27
N ARG A 44 -0.32 -16.86 -11.55
CA ARG A 44 -1.42 -16.10 -10.93
C ARG A 44 -0.94 -15.07 -9.91
N LYS A 45 0.23 -15.30 -9.30
CA LYS A 45 0.91 -14.33 -8.42
C LYS A 45 1.39 -13.10 -9.21
N ALA A 46 1.95 -13.31 -10.41
CA ALA A 46 2.32 -12.22 -11.31
C ALA A 46 1.11 -11.43 -11.83
N ASP A 47 0.00 -12.11 -12.14
CA ASP A 47 -1.24 -11.43 -12.51
C ASP A 47 -1.78 -10.55 -11.36
N ALA A 48 -1.76 -11.06 -10.13
CA ALA A 48 -2.18 -10.33 -8.95
C ALA A 48 -1.32 -9.08 -8.72
N LEU A 49 0.00 -9.22 -8.84
CA LEU A 49 0.91 -8.08 -8.72
C LEU A 49 0.66 -7.04 -9.81
N ARG A 50 0.47 -7.46 -11.07
CA ARG A 50 0.15 -6.54 -12.17
C ARG A 50 -1.14 -5.77 -11.89
N ALA A 51 -2.19 -6.45 -11.41
CA ALA A 51 -3.44 -5.79 -11.04
C ALA A 51 -3.26 -4.76 -9.91
N LEU A 52 -2.48 -5.09 -8.87
CA LEU A 52 -2.15 -4.17 -7.77
C LEU A 52 -1.29 -2.97 -8.19
N ILE A 53 -0.43 -3.15 -9.20
CA ILE A 53 0.33 -2.04 -9.80
C ILE A 53 -0.61 -1.07 -10.51
N THR A 54 -1.64 -1.59 -11.21
CA THR A 54 -2.65 -0.77 -11.90
C THR A 54 -3.56 -0.03 -10.92
N GLY A 55 -3.96 -0.66 -9.82
CA GLY A 55 -4.79 0.00 -8.81
C GLY A 55 -5.22 -0.93 -7.68
N PRO A 56 -5.99 -0.41 -6.70
CA PRO A 56 -6.55 -1.21 -5.61
C PRO A 56 -7.35 -2.41 -6.12
N GLN A 57 -7.24 -3.55 -5.43
CA GLN A 57 -7.92 -4.79 -5.79
C GLN A 57 -8.68 -5.37 -4.60
N ASN A 58 -9.84 -5.96 -4.85
CA ASN A 58 -10.62 -6.69 -3.85
C ASN A 58 -11.08 -8.05 -4.40
N GLN A 59 -11.51 -8.95 -3.51
CA GLN A 59 -11.85 -10.32 -3.89
C GLN A 59 -13.09 -10.44 -4.80
N ALA A 60 -13.99 -9.45 -4.80
CA ALA A 60 -15.21 -9.47 -5.60
C ALA A 60 -14.95 -9.05 -7.06
N ASP A 61 -14.07 -8.07 -7.28
CA ASP A 61 -13.78 -7.51 -8.61
C ASP A 61 -12.55 -8.14 -9.29
N TYR A 62 -11.78 -8.94 -8.55
CA TYR A 62 -10.55 -9.53 -9.08
C TYR A 62 -10.83 -10.65 -10.08
N TRP A 63 -10.80 -10.28 -11.37
CA TRP A 63 -11.06 -11.16 -12.50
C TRP A 63 -10.06 -12.31 -12.72
N PRO A 64 -8.73 -12.14 -12.55
CA PRO A 64 -7.75 -13.17 -12.92
C PRO A 64 -7.86 -14.49 -12.14
N GLY A 65 -8.64 -14.55 -11.05
CA GLY A 65 -8.93 -15.80 -10.36
C GLY A 65 -9.57 -15.59 -9.01
N TRP A 66 -9.90 -16.68 -8.32
CA TRP A 66 -10.70 -16.61 -7.09
C TRP A 66 -9.90 -16.51 -5.79
N ARG A 67 -8.56 -16.52 -5.82
CA ARG A 67 -7.69 -16.56 -4.62
C ARG A 67 -6.83 -15.31 -4.42
N LEU A 68 -7.37 -14.09 -4.63
CA LEU A 68 -6.60 -12.85 -4.50
C LEU A 68 -5.81 -12.78 -3.19
N ALA A 69 -6.49 -13.06 -2.05
CA ALA A 69 -5.87 -12.99 -0.73
C ALA A 69 -4.67 -13.94 -0.56
N ALA A 70 -4.70 -15.11 -1.19
CA ALA A 70 -3.57 -16.05 -1.16
C ALA A 70 -2.38 -15.51 -1.97
N TYR A 71 -2.63 -14.92 -3.13
CA TYR A 71 -1.58 -14.31 -3.94
C TYR A 71 -0.99 -13.07 -3.26
N VAL A 72 -1.82 -12.23 -2.64
CA VAL A 72 -1.38 -11.11 -1.80
C VAL A 72 -0.47 -11.60 -0.67
N LYS A 73 -0.87 -12.66 0.03
CA LYS A 73 -0.04 -13.26 1.10
C LYS A 73 1.31 -13.74 0.56
N SER A 74 1.33 -14.40 -0.60
CA SER A 74 2.59 -14.81 -1.23
C SER A 74 3.46 -13.64 -1.64
N LEU A 75 2.88 -12.55 -2.16
CA LEU A 75 3.64 -11.34 -2.52
C LEU A 75 4.25 -10.69 -1.27
N LYS A 76 3.55 -10.69 -0.13
CA LYS A 76 4.14 -10.22 1.14
C LYS A 76 5.36 -11.04 1.55
N TYR A 77 5.33 -12.36 1.35
CA TYR A 77 6.51 -13.20 1.60
C TYR A 77 7.67 -12.91 0.66
N ASP A 78 7.37 -12.47 -0.57
CA ASP A 78 8.38 -12.02 -1.53
C ASP A 78 8.89 -10.59 -1.26
N GLY A 79 8.45 -9.95 -0.17
CA GLY A 79 8.91 -8.62 0.26
C GLY A 79 8.08 -7.45 -0.28
N TRP A 80 6.92 -7.69 -0.90
CA TRP A 80 6.06 -6.60 -1.36
C TRP A 80 5.28 -5.96 -0.21
N GLY A 81 5.43 -4.65 -0.06
CA GLY A 81 4.61 -3.79 0.79
C GLY A 81 3.18 -3.73 0.25
N ILE A 82 2.23 -4.31 0.99
CA ILE A 82 0.80 -4.30 0.62
C ILE A 82 -0.04 -3.87 1.82
N ARG A 83 -0.77 -2.77 1.64
CA ARG A 83 -1.74 -2.25 2.59
C ARG A 83 -3.10 -2.88 2.35
N SER A 84 -3.90 -2.99 3.41
CA SER A 84 -5.26 -3.50 3.35
C SER A 84 -6.21 -2.59 4.11
N ARG A 85 -7.41 -2.39 3.58
CA ARG A 85 -8.53 -1.74 4.28
C ARG A 85 -9.82 -2.50 4.03
N LEU A 86 -10.79 -2.33 4.93
CA LEU A 86 -12.13 -2.89 4.74
C LEU A 86 -13.01 -1.90 3.98
N ILE A 87 -13.73 -2.39 2.97
CA ILE A 87 -14.67 -1.61 2.15
C ILE A 87 -16.05 -2.27 2.12
N SER A 88 -17.09 -1.46 1.94
CA SER A 88 -18.41 -1.96 1.55
C SER A 88 -18.43 -2.14 0.03
N HIS A 89 -19.01 -3.25 -0.45
CA HIS A 89 -19.07 -3.57 -1.87
C HIS A 89 -20.52 -3.88 -2.29
N PRO A 90 -21.03 -3.37 -3.43
CA PRO A 90 -22.44 -3.52 -3.81
C PRO A 90 -22.94 -4.96 -3.87
N HIS A 91 -22.05 -5.90 -4.20
CA HIS A 91 -22.37 -7.31 -4.38
C HIS A 91 -22.01 -8.19 -3.16
N CYS A 92 -21.52 -7.59 -2.08
CA CYS A 92 -21.12 -8.31 -0.88
C CYS A 92 -21.82 -7.73 0.35
N LYS A 93 -22.59 -8.56 1.05
CA LYS A 93 -23.21 -8.15 2.33
C LYS A 93 -22.17 -7.80 3.42
N PRO A 94 -21.10 -8.59 3.63
CA PRO A 94 -20.06 -8.20 4.59
C PRO A 94 -19.09 -7.19 3.98
N LEU A 95 -18.40 -6.44 4.84
CA LEU A 95 -17.21 -5.68 4.42
C LEU A 95 -16.15 -6.66 3.90
N ILE A 96 -15.49 -6.28 2.81
CA ILE A 96 -14.45 -7.07 2.18
C ILE A 96 -13.11 -6.33 2.23
N ALA A 97 -12.01 -7.08 2.18
CA ALA A 97 -10.68 -6.50 2.13
C ALA A 97 -10.37 -5.97 0.72
N GLU A 98 -9.93 -4.72 0.66
CA GLU A 98 -9.29 -4.11 -0.50
C GLU A 98 -7.79 -3.97 -0.22
N TYR A 99 -6.98 -4.38 -1.19
CA TYR A 99 -5.53 -4.40 -1.11
C TYR A 99 -4.95 -3.37 -2.08
N THR A 100 -3.94 -2.65 -1.61
CA THR A 100 -3.23 -1.63 -2.40
C THR A 100 -1.74 -1.82 -2.24
N LEU A 101 -1.00 -1.68 -3.34
CA LEU A 101 0.45 -1.69 -3.32
C LEU A 101 0.97 -0.46 -2.54
N ASP A 102 1.84 -0.71 -1.56
CA ASP A 102 2.51 0.36 -0.83
C ASP A 102 3.74 0.82 -1.61
N ARG A 103 3.59 1.89 -2.39
CA ARG A 103 4.71 2.42 -3.20
C ARG A 103 5.74 3.18 -2.36
N GLN A 104 5.45 3.46 -1.08
CA GLN A 104 6.38 4.11 -0.16
C GLN A 104 7.24 3.07 0.60
N ASP A 105 6.84 1.80 0.59
CA ASP A 105 7.65 0.71 1.13
C ASP A 105 8.99 0.62 0.37
N PRO A 106 10.16 0.66 1.03
CA PRO A 106 11.46 0.71 0.36
C PRO A 106 11.71 -0.47 -0.58
N ALA A 107 11.33 -1.69 -0.17
CA ALA A 107 11.53 -2.90 -0.99
C ALA A 107 10.66 -2.86 -2.26
N THR A 108 9.42 -2.38 -2.12
CA THR A 108 8.49 -2.18 -3.24
C THR A 108 8.96 -1.09 -4.19
N ALA A 109 9.40 0.05 -3.66
CA ALA A 109 9.92 1.16 -4.46
C ALA A 109 11.16 0.73 -5.26
N ALA A 110 12.10 0.03 -4.62
CA ALA A 110 13.30 -0.49 -5.27
C ALA A 110 12.97 -1.50 -6.39
N ALA A 111 12.04 -2.44 -6.14
CA ALA A 111 11.60 -3.41 -7.14
C ALA A 111 10.96 -2.75 -8.37
N LEU A 112 10.15 -1.71 -8.15
CA LEU A 112 9.52 -0.93 -9.23
C LEU A 112 10.55 -0.11 -10.02
N ALA A 113 11.54 0.50 -9.36
CA ALA A 113 12.61 1.26 -10.00
C ALA A 113 13.43 0.40 -10.96
N LEU A 114 13.88 -0.78 -10.52
CA LEU A 114 14.64 -1.72 -11.35
C LEU A 114 13.92 -2.11 -12.65
N ARG A 115 12.59 -2.23 -12.60
CA ARG A 115 11.79 -2.57 -13.79
C ARG A 115 11.69 -1.42 -14.79
N ASN A 116 11.64 -0.17 -14.30
CA ASN A 116 11.61 1.00 -15.16
C ASN A 116 12.98 1.26 -15.81
N GLU A 117 14.07 0.98 -15.11
CA GLU A 117 15.44 1.09 -15.64
C GLU A 117 15.70 0.06 -16.74
N GLY A 118 15.28 -1.19 -16.57
CA GLY A 118 15.41 -2.23 -17.59
C GLY A 118 14.63 -1.96 -18.89
N GLY A 119 13.60 -1.10 -18.85
CA GLY A 119 12.84 -0.68 -20.03
C GLY A 119 13.39 0.56 -20.75
N ARG A 120 14.41 1.22 -20.19
CA ARG A 120 14.98 2.48 -20.73
C ARG A 120 16.23 2.26 -21.59
N HIS A 121 16.65 0.99 -21.75
CA HIS A 121 17.81 0.56 -22.54
C HIS A 121 17.45 -0.20 -23.82
N VAL A 122 16.23 -0.01 -24.33
CA VAL A 122 15.76 -0.53 -25.63
C VAL A 122 15.21 0.63 -26.46
#